data_AF-A0AAF0KZW5-F1
#
_entry.id   AF-A0AAF0KZW5-F1
#
_cell.length_a   1.000
_cell.length_b   1.000
_cell.length_c   1.000
_cell.angle_alpha   90.00
_cell.angle_beta   90.00
_cell.angle_gamma   90.00
#
_symmetry.space_group_name_H-M   'P 1'
#
loop_
_entity.id
_entity.type
_entity.pdbx_description
1 polymer ?
#
loop_
_entity_poly.entity_id
_entity_poly.type
_entity_poly.pdbx_seq_one_letter_code
_entity_poly.pdbx_strand_id
1 'polypeptide(L)'
;MVDRLLRVATREPSSPLFAAQNNWAFPVTREWIAQVDALDAFLQANSGNRKPKPYPRPWDKANRTGKTNLSPEQARAVLQKNRG
;
A
#
# COMPACT_ATOMS: atom_id res chain seq x y z
N MET A 1 -15.34 -4.65 28.18
CA MET A 1 -15.15 -3.30 27.60
C MET A 1 -14.03 -3.25 26.55
N VAL A 2 -12.92 -3.98 26.75
CA VAL A 2 -11.75 -4.02 25.84
C VAL A 2 -12.07 -4.52 24.42
N ASP A 3 -12.98 -5.49 24.28
CA ASP A 3 -13.35 -6.09 22.99
C ASP A 3 -13.85 -5.06 21.95
N ARG A 4 -14.60 -4.05 22.40
CA ARG A 4 -15.14 -3.00 21.51
C ARG A 4 -14.04 -2.12 20.93
N LEU A 5 -13.08 -1.71 21.76
CA LEU A 5 -11.96 -0.86 21.32
C LEU A 5 -11.07 -1.58 20.30
N LEU A 6 -10.76 -2.85 20.56
CA LEU A 6 -10.00 -3.68 19.61
C LEU A 6 -10.76 -3.86 18.30
N ARG A 7 -12.08 -4.09 18.35
CA ARG A 7 -12.92 -4.21 17.16
C ARG A 7 -13.01 -2.91 16.34
N VAL A 8 -12.97 -1.75 16.99
CA VAL A 8 -12.90 -0.45 16.28
C VAL A 8 -11.52 -0.24 15.68
N ALA A 9 -10.46 -0.45 16.47
CA ALA A 9 -9.08 -0.30 16.04
C ALA A 9 -8.67 -1.23 14.89
N THR A 10 -9.35 -2.36 14.71
CA THR A 10 -9.14 -3.30 13.59
C THR A 10 -9.98 -2.99 12.36
N ARG A 11 -10.91 -2.03 12.44
CA ARG A 11 -11.75 -1.58 11.31
C ARG A 11 -11.38 -0.19 10.80
N GLU A 12 -10.71 0.59 11.63
CA GLU A 12 -10.32 1.97 11.34
C GLU A 12 -8.94 2.00 10.66
N PRO A 13 -8.80 2.47 9.40
CA PRO A 13 -7.50 2.48 8.71
C PRO A 13 -6.50 3.48 9.28
N SER A 14 -6.96 4.47 10.04
CA SER A 14 -6.11 5.41 10.79
C SER A 14 -5.53 4.78 12.06
N SER A 15 -5.97 3.58 12.43
CA SER A 15 -5.42 2.84 13.57
C SER A 15 -4.11 2.15 13.22
N PRO A 16 -3.08 2.25 14.07
CA PRO A 16 -1.85 1.47 13.93
C PRO A 16 -2.09 -0.05 13.91
N LEU A 17 -3.10 -0.52 14.65
CA LEU A 17 -3.44 -1.95 14.70
C LEU A 17 -3.96 -2.45 13.35
N PHE A 18 -4.80 -1.65 12.67
CA PHE A 18 -5.25 -1.96 11.33
C PHE A 18 -4.08 -2.02 10.34
N ALA A 19 -3.17 -1.05 10.42
CA ALA A 19 -2.01 -1.01 9.54
C ALA A 19 -1.11 -2.24 9.73
N ALA A 20 -0.82 -2.61 10.98
CA ALA A 20 -0.04 -3.81 11.29
C ALA A 20 -0.72 -5.09 10.78
N GLN A 21 -2.04 -5.23 11.02
CA GLN A 21 -2.80 -6.40 10.59
C GLN A 21 -2.82 -6.56 9.05
N ASN A 22 -2.89 -5.46 8.31
CA ASN A 22 -2.97 -5.46 6.85
C ASN A 22 -1.60 -5.32 6.17
N ASN A 23 -0.49 -5.35 6.93
CA ASN A 23 0.87 -5.13 6.43
C ASN A 23 1.05 -3.80 5.69
N TRP A 24 0.39 -2.75 6.17
CA TRP A 24 0.57 -1.40 5.66
C TRP A 24 1.82 -0.78 6.28
N ALA A 25 2.55 0.02 5.49
CA ALA A 25 3.74 0.71 5.99
C ALA A 25 3.42 1.75 7.08
N PHE A 26 2.25 2.39 7.01
CA PHE A 26 1.78 3.39 7.97
C PHE A 26 0.23 3.50 7.94
N PRO A 27 -0.42 3.92 9.05
CA PRO A 27 -1.86 4.14 9.06
C PRO A 27 -2.26 5.41 8.29
N VAL A 28 -3.44 5.41 7.68
CA VAL A 28 -3.98 6.54 6.90
C VAL A 28 -5.48 6.70 7.12
N THR A 29 -6.00 7.92 7.01
CA THR A 29 -7.45 8.16 7.16
C THR A 29 -8.22 7.78 5.89
N ARG A 30 -9.54 7.56 6.00
CA ARG A 30 -10.38 7.19 4.84
C ARG A 30 -10.48 8.33 3.83
N GLU A 31 -10.51 9.56 4.32
CA GLU A 31 -10.55 10.78 3.52
C GLU A 31 -9.26 10.93 2.71
N TRP A 32 -8.12 10.61 3.32
CA TRP A 32 -6.83 10.61 2.63
C TRP A 32 -6.84 9.62 1.47
N ILE A 33 -7.35 8.40 1.69
CA ILE A 33 -7.45 7.38 0.63
C ILE A 33 -8.30 7.89 -0.53
N ALA A 34 -9.49 8.42 -0.24
CA ALA A 34 -10.41 8.93 -1.24
C ALA A 34 -9.82 10.12 -2.04
N GLN A 35 -9.11 11.02 -1.36
CA GLN A 35 -8.46 12.16 -2.02
C GLN A 35 -7.33 11.72 -2.95
N VAL A 36 -6.50 10.79 -2.49
CA VAL A 36 -5.41 10.23 -3.31
C VAL A 36 -5.96 9.48 -4.52
N ASP A 37 -7.03 8.69 -4.34
CA ASP A 37 -7.74 8.02 -5.45
C ASP A 37 -8.26 9.02 -6.49
N ALA A 38 -8.90 10.09 -6.03
CA ALA A 38 -9.43 11.13 -6.90
C ALA A 38 -8.30 11.86 -7.66
N LEU A 39 -7.20 12.17 -6.99
CA LEU A 39 -6.03 12.81 -7.59
C LEU A 39 -5.37 11.91 -8.64
N ASP A 40 -5.17 10.63 -8.34
CA ASP A 40 -4.61 9.66 -9.28
C ASP A 40 -5.52 9.54 -10.52
N ALA A 41 -6.84 9.43 -10.32
CA ALA A 41 -7.80 9.35 -11.42
C ALA A 41 -7.80 10.63 -12.27
N PHE A 42 -7.77 11.80 -11.64
CA PHE A 42 -7.70 13.09 -12.33
C PHE A 42 -6.42 13.21 -13.17
N LEU A 43 -5.27 12.85 -12.59
CA LEU A 43 -4.01 12.88 -13.33
C LEU A 43 -4.02 11.85 -14.46
N GLN A 44 -4.55 10.64 -14.26
CA GLN A 44 -4.63 9.63 -15.32
C GLN A 44 -5.50 10.05 -16.50
N ALA A 45 -6.58 10.79 -16.25
CA ALA A 45 -7.49 11.29 -17.28
C ALA A 45 -6.94 12.52 -18.02
N ASN A 46 -6.22 13.40 -17.33
CA ASN A 46 -5.77 14.68 -17.86
C ASN A 46 -4.28 14.70 -18.28
N SER A 47 -3.51 13.66 -17.95
CA SER A 47 -2.16 13.50 -18.47
C SER A 47 -2.22 12.85 -19.84
N GLY A 48 -1.59 13.46 -20.85
CA GLY A 48 -1.43 12.87 -22.17
C GLY A 48 -0.50 11.64 -22.16
N ASN A 49 0.44 11.56 -23.10
CA ASN A 49 1.30 10.37 -23.25
C ASN A 49 2.20 10.07 -22.04
N ARG A 50 2.46 11.04 -21.17
CA ARG A 50 3.36 10.88 -20.01
C ARG A 50 2.57 10.90 -18.71
N LYS A 51 1.96 9.76 -18.39
CA LYS A 51 1.20 9.58 -17.16
C LYS A 51 2.13 9.58 -15.93
N PRO A 52 1.88 10.45 -14.92
CA PRO A 52 2.63 10.42 -13.69
C PRO A 52 2.39 9.10 -12.96
N LYS A 53 3.37 8.71 -12.14
CA LYS A 53 3.20 7.54 -11.27
C LYS A 53 2.11 7.83 -10.24
N PRO A 54 1.27 6.85 -9.91
CA PRO A 54 0.30 6.99 -8.83
C PRO A 54 0.99 7.39 -7.52
N TYR A 55 0.26 8.12 -6.68
CA TYR A 55 0.74 8.48 -5.35
C TYR A 55 1.09 7.21 -4.54
N PRO A 56 2.20 7.19 -3.78
CA PRO A 56 2.61 6.00 -3.05
C PRO A 56 1.60 5.63 -1.96
N ARG A 57 1.07 4.39 -2.01
CA ARG A 57 0.11 3.89 -1.00
C ARG A 57 0.80 3.04 0.06
N PRO A 58 0.29 3.02 1.30
CA PRO A 58 0.85 2.21 2.39
C PRO A 58 0.86 0.71 2.11
N TRP A 59 -0.06 0.25 1.27
CA TRP A 59 -0.21 -1.16 0.88
C TRP A 59 0.51 -1.51 -0.42
N ASP A 60 1.10 -0.54 -1.11
CA ASP A 60 1.86 -0.81 -2.32
C ASP A 60 3.21 -1.41 -1.96
N LYS A 61 3.44 -2.64 -2.42
CA LYS A 61 4.75 -3.28 -2.32
C LYS A 61 5.65 -2.72 -3.43
N ALA A 62 6.90 -2.43 -3.09
CA ALA A 62 7.90 -2.09 -4.10
C ALA A 62 8.02 -3.24 -5.11
N ASN A 63 7.52 -3.03 -6.33
CA ASN A 63 7.50 -4.03 -7.41
C ASN A 63 8.80 -4.08 -8.21
N ARG A 64 9.84 -3.36 -7.78
CA ARG A 64 11.08 -3.27 -8.53
C ARG A 64 11.95 -4.49 -8.29
N THR A 65 11.59 -5.60 -8.94
CA THR A 65 12.52 -6.71 -9.16
C THR A 65 13.60 -6.21 -10.13
N GLY A 66 14.87 -6.49 -9.84
CA GLY A 66 15.94 -6.29 -10.82
C GLY A 66 15.72 -7.18 -12.05
N LYS A 67 16.62 -7.14 -13.04
CA LYS A 67 16.58 -8.06 -14.19
C LYS A 67 16.66 -9.50 -13.67
N THR A 68 15.53 -10.21 -13.66
CA THR A 68 15.42 -11.57 -13.15
C THR A 68 14.44 -12.33 -14.02
N ASN A 69 14.77 -13.56 -14.38
CA ASN A 69 13.88 -14.45 -15.15
C ASN A 69 12.86 -15.18 -14.24
N LEU A 70 12.88 -14.88 -12.93
CA LEU A 70 11.98 -15.47 -11.95
C LEU A 70 10.64 -14.74 -11.93
N SER A 71 9.58 -15.45 -11.57
CA SER A 71 8.29 -14.81 -11.35
C SER A 71 8.41 -13.77 -10.21
N PRO A 72 7.60 -12.69 -10.22
CA PRO A 72 7.70 -11.66 -9.19
C PRO A 72 7.57 -12.19 -7.76
N GLU A 73 6.79 -13.25 -7.55
CA GLU A 73 6.62 -13.91 -6.25
C GLU A 73 7.87 -14.67 -5.82
N GLN A 74 8.48 -15.42 -6.74
CA GLN A 74 9.72 -16.15 -6.49
C GLN A 74 10.89 -15.20 -6.25
N ALA A 75 10.99 -14.11 -7.03
CA ALA A 75 12.00 -13.09 -6.83
C ALA A 75 11.88 -12.43 -5.45
N ARG A 76 10.66 -12.16 -4.97
CA ARG A 76 10.41 -11.64 -3.62
C ARG A 76 10.82 -12.64 -2.53
N ALA A 77 10.51 -13.92 -2.69
CA ALA A 77 10.89 -14.96 -1.73
C ALA A 77 12.42 -15.08 -1.60
N VAL A 78 13.15 -15.01 -2.71
CA VAL A 78 14.63 -15.01 -2.71
C VAL A 78 15.18 -13.76 -2.02
N LEU A 79 14.64 -12.58 -2.32
CA LEU A 79 15.06 -11.32 -1.68
C LEU A 79 14.77 -11.32 -0.17
N GLN A 80 13.65 -11.89 0.27
CA GLN A 80 13.33 -12.04 1.69
C GLN A 80 14.29 -13.01 2.39
N LYS A 81 14.58 -14.16 1.77
CA LYS A 81 15.53 -15.16 2.31
C LYS A 81 16.95 -14.59 2.48
N ASN A 82 17.37 -13.69 1.59
CA ASN A 82 18.70 -13.10 1.61
C ASN A 82 18.82 -11.84 2.49
N ARG A 83 17.73 -11.40 3.15
CA ARG A 83 17.71 -10.13 3.88
C ARG A 83 18.34 -10.19 5.28
N GLY A 84 18.81 -11.36 5.72
CA GLY A 84 19.37 -11.59 7.06
C GLY A 84 18.30 -12.06 8.03
#